data_AF-A0AAX0WR61-F1
#
_entry.id   AF-A0AAX0WR61-F1
#
_cell.length_a   1.000
_cell.length_b   1.000
_cell.length_c   1.000
_cell.angle_alpha   90.00
_cell.angle_beta   90.00
_cell.angle_gamma   90.00
#
_symmetry.space_group_name_H-M   'P 1'
#
loop_
_entity.id
_entity.type
_entity.pdbx_description
1 polymer ?
#
loop_
_entity_poly.entity_id
_entity_poly.type
_entity_poly.pdbx_seq_one_letter_code
_entity_poly.pdbx_strand_id
1 'polypeptide(L)'
;MRQIFKIDKVIRQVNSVFKTSQSQTIRPPKKIEKPLFAAQKKATTAPPVTKALNPLFFTQLKAEEHKQFTSKKRHRSEYKDNYSAALNLPFSNYQLAIKYHDHNALLSMSQQNIIEHANRRVDLFFYTLIAYYKTEILPTNGHTTLQHGRGRTTRSNTSISEACHSSLTPSLVDTTIYQNKQTGEKHKSLLSDTHFMDSLNSTVELPPFVNDLDDLLENALREKSLTILREVSLGTINPITGLTQFLQIMSTVLKDLKEDAENKSKPGLSQHPLIKQRPITPKLIELVRTGSLSTTYLPQTQTANDAYIQLLLRMTPEEKASCKDECSKEKVYLNKITELQNEILHTKSNGFSIT
;
A
#
# COMPACT_ATOMS: atom_id res chain seq x y z
N MET A 1 62.84 5.76 -19.39
CA MET A 1 62.44 5.77 -20.82
C MET A 1 60.95 5.43 -20.87
N ARG A 2 60.04 6.43 -20.84
CA ARG A 2 59.50 7.27 -21.93
C ARG A 2 58.55 6.55 -22.90
N GLN A 3 57.24 6.74 -22.66
CA GLN A 3 56.15 7.17 -23.56
C GLN A 3 54.90 7.23 -22.65
N ILE A 4 54.36 8.36 -22.17
CA ILE A 4 53.81 9.57 -22.80
C ILE A 4 52.86 9.26 -23.96
N PHE A 5 51.56 9.27 -23.68
CA PHE A 5 50.59 10.12 -24.38
C PHE A 5 49.54 10.65 -23.38
N LYS A 6 49.54 11.98 -23.23
CA LYS A 6 48.38 12.79 -22.83
C LYS A 6 47.43 12.87 -24.04
N ILE A 7 46.13 13.07 -23.80
CA ILE A 7 45.30 14.14 -24.38
C ILE A 7 43.94 14.20 -23.64
N ASP A 8 43.77 15.34 -22.99
CA ASP A 8 42.61 16.22 -22.77
C ASP A 8 41.17 15.75 -22.55
N LYS A 9 40.63 16.32 -21.46
CA LYS A 9 39.22 16.57 -21.17
C LYS A 9 38.58 17.46 -22.24
N VAL A 10 37.43 17.05 -22.75
CA VAL A 10 36.35 17.97 -23.15
C VAL A 10 35.01 17.43 -22.65
N ILE A 11 34.38 18.22 -21.78
CA ILE A 11 33.01 18.09 -21.32
C ILE A 11 32.10 18.30 -22.54
N ARG A 12 31.25 17.31 -22.86
CA ARG A 12 30.10 17.52 -23.75
C ARG A 12 28.82 17.31 -22.95
N GLN A 13 28.16 18.44 -22.67
CA GLN A 13 26.73 18.51 -22.37
C GLN A 13 25.94 17.82 -23.48
N VAL A 14 25.09 16.87 -23.11
CA VAL A 14 24.05 16.35 -24.01
C VAL A 14 22.76 17.08 -23.66
N ASN A 15 22.52 18.19 -24.34
CA ASN A 15 21.20 18.81 -24.44
C ASN A 15 20.35 17.94 -25.38
N SER A 16 19.42 17.16 -24.82
CA SER A 16 18.39 16.47 -25.59
C SER A 16 17.20 17.41 -25.78
N VAL A 17 17.26 18.20 -26.86
CA VAL A 17 16.13 18.96 -27.40
C VAL A 17 15.19 17.97 -28.10
N PHE A 18 14.02 17.70 -27.52
CA PHE A 18 12.93 17.04 -28.24
C PHE A 18 12.28 18.04 -29.19
N LYS A 19 12.59 17.89 -30.48
CA LYS A 19 11.90 18.58 -31.57
C LYS A 19 10.53 17.97 -31.78
N THR A 20 9.53 18.84 -31.76
CA THR A 20 8.19 18.65 -32.30
C THR A 20 8.22 18.66 -33.84
N SER A 21 7.54 17.69 -34.46
CA SER A 21 6.88 17.87 -35.75
C SER A 21 5.75 16.85 -35.95
N GLN A 22 4.54 17.40 -36.06
CA GLN A 22 3.30 16.93 -36.70
C GLN A 22 3.55 16.19 -38.05
N SER A 23 2.67 15.39 -38.67
CA SER A 23 1.26 15.00 -38.52
C SER A 23 0.94 13.92 -39.58
N GLN A 24 -0.30 13.39 -39.51
CA GLN A 24 -1.06 12.58 -40.50
C GLN A 24 -0.91 11.06 -40.32
N THR A 25 -1.99 10.27 -40.12
CA THR A 25 -3.24 10.30 -40.88
C THR A 25 -4.39 9.65 -40.08
N ILE A 26 -5.56 10.28 -40.15
CA ILE A 26 -6.83 9.90 -39.55
C ILE A 26 -7.40 8.62 -40.22
N ARG A 27 -7.85 7.65 -39.41
CA ARG A 27 -8.77 6.58 -39.84
C ARG A 27 -9.96 6.50 -38.86
N PRO A 28 -11.16 6.15 -39.36
CA PRO A 28 -12.46 6.41 -38.71
C PRO A 28 -12.75 5.45 -37.52
N PRO A 29 -13.74 5.78 -36.67
CA PRO A 29 -13.87 5.17 -35.34
C PRO A 29 -14.41 3.74 -35.46
N LYS A 30 -13.64 2.78 -34.96
CA LYS A 30 -14.18 1.44 -34.69
C LYS A 30 -14.99 1.52 -33.40
N LYS A 31 -16.28 1.19 -33.57
CA LYS A 31 -17.33 0.91 -32.59
C LYS A 31 -16.86 0.87 -31.14
N ILE A 32 -17.41 1.78 -30.35
CA ILE A 32 -17.48 1.73 -28.89
C ILE A 32 -18.08 0.37 -28.52
N GLU A 33 -17.23 -0.55 -28.07
CA GLU A 33 -17.68 -1.70 -27.30
C GLU A 33 -18.22 -1.15 -25.99
N LYS A 34 -19.53 -1.32 -25.80
CA LYS A 34 -20.23 -0.94 -24.59
C LYS A 34 -19.58 -1.67 -23.40
N PRO A 35 -19.33 -1.01 -22.26
CA PRO A 35 -18.92 -1.72 -21.06
C PRO A 35 -19.98 -2.76 -20.74
N LEU A 36 -19.53 -4.01 -20.56
CA LEU A 36 -20.37 -5.16 -20.25
C LEU A 36 -20.77 -5.15 -18.76
N PHE A 37 -21.33 -4.04 -18.31
CA PHE A 37 -22.12 -3.95 -17.08
C PHE A 37 -23.41 -3.22 -17.42
N ALA A 38 -24.24 -3.91 -18.20
CA ALA A 38 -25.65 -3.59 -18.28
C ALA A 38 -26.23 -3.69 -16.86
N ALA A 39 -26.89 -2.62 -16.43
CA ALA A 39 -27.69 -2.54 -15.23
C ALA A 39 -28.45 -3.85 -14.99
N GLN A 40 -28.08 -4.60 -13.95
CA GLN A 40 -28.89 -5.72 -13.51
C GLN A 40 -30.19 -5.17 -12.92
N LYS A 41 -31.28 -5.54 -13.60
CA LYS A 41 -32.66 -5.34 -13.16
C LYS A 41 -32.88 -5.89 -11.75
N LYS A 42 -33.64 -5.12 -10.96
CA LYS A 42 -34.30 -5.51 -9.71
C LYS A 42 -34.74 -6.99 -9.68
N ALA A 43 -34.26 -7.73 -8.69
CA ALA A 43 -35.08 -8.37 -7.65
C ALA A 43 -34.29 -9.46 -6.91
N THR A 44 -33.68 -9.10 -5.79
CA THR A 44 -33.83 -9.82 -4.51
C THR A 44 -33.50 -8.79 -3.45
N THR A 45 -34.46 -8.50 -2.59
CA THR A 45 -34.39 -7.50 -1.53
C THR A 45 -33.08 -7.65 -0.75
N ALA A 46 -32.20 -6.65 -0.86
CA ALA A 46 -31.02 -6.57 0.00
C ALA A 46 -31.49 -6.65 1.46
N PRO A 47 -30.91 -7.53 2.29
CA PRO A 47 -31.27 -7.58 3.70
C PRO A 47 -30.96 -6.21 4.33
N PRO A 48 -31.81 -5.71 5.25
CA PRO A 48 -31.58 -4.43 5.89
C PRO A 48 -30.24 -4.44 6.63
N VAL A 49 -29.60 -3.26 6.63
CA VAL A 49 -28.27 -2.90 7.19
C VAL A 49 -28.01 -3.47 8.61
N THR A 50 -29.05 -3.87 9.34
CA THR A 50 -28.97 -4.54 10.65
C THR A 50 -28.49 -6.00 10.64
N LYS A 51 -28.26 -6.63 9.48
CA LYS A 51 -27.60 -7.95 9.35
C LYS A 51 -26.09 -7.89 9.05
N ALA A 52 -25.52 -6.70 8.91
CA ALA A 52 -24.15 -6.45 8.42
C ALA A 52 -22.99 -6.69 9.42
N LEU A 53 -23.28 -7.03 10.68
CA LEU A 53 -22.26 -7.34 11.70
C LEU A 53 -22.55 -8.66 12.41
N ASN A 54 -23.06 -9.66 11.70
CA ASN A 54 -23.17 -11.00 12.26
C ASN A 54 -21.77 -11.68 12.22
N PRO A 55 -21.17 -12.09 13.36
CA PRO A 55 -19.89 -12.82 13.35
C PRO A 55 -19.90 -14.08 12.47
N LEU A 56 -21.08 -14.69 12.27
CA LEU A 56 -21.25 -15.82 11.38
C LEU A 56 -20.94 -15.47 9.92
N PHE A 57 -21.20 -14.24 9.48
CA PHE A 57 -20.92 -13.80 8.10
C PHE A 57 -19.42 -13.85 7.79
N PHE A 58 -18.58 -13.23 8.63
CA PHE A 58 -17.13 -13.25 8.42
C PHE A 58 -16.54 -14.66 8.63
N THR A 59 -17.15 -15.46 9.51
CA THR A 59 -16.78 -16.87 9.67
C THR A 59 -17.04 -17.67 8.39
N GLN A 60 -18.15 -17.43 7.71
CA GLN A 60 -18.48 -18.07 6.43
C GLN A 60 -17.51 -17.65 5.31
N LEU A 61 -17.17 -16.36 5.23
CA LEU A 61 -16.15 -15.87 4.29
C LEU A 61 -14.80 -16.56 4.51
N LYS A 62 -14.37 -16.69 5.77
CA LYS A 62 -13.12 -17.38 6.10
C LYS A 62 -13.16 -18.87 5.79
N ALA A 63 -14.27 -19.54 6.05
CA ALA A 63 -14.45 -20.94 5.70
C ALA A 63 -14.37 -21.15 4.17
N GLU A 64 -14.99 -20.25 3.39
CA GLU A 64 -14.92 -20.32 1.94
C GLU A 64 -13.51 -20.03 1.42
N GLU A 65 -12.79 -19.07 2.00
CA GLU A 65 -11.37 -18.83 1.69
C GLU A 65 -10.55 -20.11 1.89
N HIS A 66 -10.70 -20.78 3.02
CA HIS A 66 -9.97 -22.03 3.32
C HIS A 66 -10.32 -23.16 2.35
N LYS A 67 -11.57 -23.22 1.91
CA LYS A 67 -12.06 -24.22 0.95
C LYS A 67 -11.50 -23.99 -0.46
N GLN A 68 -11.50 -22.74 -0.92
CA GLN A 68 -11.07 -22.41 -2.28
C GLN A 68 -9.55 -22.30 -2.43
N PHE A 69 -8.85 -21.84 -1.38
CA PHE A 69 -7.43 -21.54 -1.37
C PHE A 69 -6.69 -22.40 -0.33
N THR A 70 -6.51 -23.67 -0.63
CA THR A 70 -5.92 -24.67 0.29
C THR A 70 -4.42 -24.48 0.54
N SER A 71 -3.70 -23.86 -0.40
CA SER A 71 -2.27 -23.55 -0.21
C SER A 71 -2.10 -22.37 0.74
N LYS A 72 -1.44 -22.62 1.88
CA LYS A 72 -1.00 -21.56 2.78
C LYS A 72 0.34 -20.94 2.39
N LYS A 73 1.05 -21.51 1.40
CA LYS A 73 2.37 -21.03 0.99
C LYS A 73 2.23 -19.74 0.19
N ARG A 74 2.98 -18.70 0.57
CA ARG A 74 3.09 -17.46 -0.20
C ARG A 74 3.89 -17.67 -1.47
N HIS A 75 3.37 -17.18 -2.59
CA HIS A 75 4.10 -17.01 -3.82
C HIS A 75 4.91 -15.71 -3.72
N ARG A 76 6.24 -15.85 -3.77
CA ARG A 76 7.17 -14.73 -3.71
C ARG A 76 7.75 -14.51 -5.11
N SER A 77 7.55 -13.31 -5.64
CA SER A 77 8.11 -12.91 -6.93
C SER A 77 9.48 -12.29 -6.74
N GLU A 78 10.45 -12.71 -7.55
CA GLU A 78 11.76 -12.07 -7.63
C GLU A 78 11.75 -11.04 -8.75
N TYR A 79 12.06 -9.80 -8.39
CA TYR A 79 12.22 -8.71 -9.35
C TYR A 79 13.71 -8.46 -9.55
N LYS A 80 14.13 -8.25 -10.81
CA LYS A 80 15.40 -7.58 -11.09
C LYS A 80 15.31 -6.15 -10.53
N ASP A 81 16.44 -5.58 -10.11
CA ASP A 81 16.50 -4.30 -9.39
C ASP A 81 15.54 -3.24 -9.97
N ASN A 82 14.71 -2.64 -9.10
CA ASN A 82 13.78 -1.54 -9.39
C ASN A 82 12.61 -1.83 -10.37
N TYR A 83 12.15 -3.07 -10.50
CA TYR A 83 10.85 -3.34 -11.16
C TYR A 83 9.64 -3.17 -10.21
N SER A 84 8.54 -2.71 -10.81
CA SER A 84 7.51 -1.77 -10.32
C SER A 84 6.77 -2.03 -9.01
N ALA A 85 6.78 -3.25 -8.45
CA ALA A 85 6.01 -3.58 -7.24
C ALA A 85 6.88 -3.87 -6.00
N ALA A 86 8.21 -3.82 -6.11
CA ALA A 86 9.10 -4.00 -4.96
C ALA A 86 10.20 -2.91 -4.95
N LEU A 87 10.42 -2.27 -3.82
CA LEU A 87 11.49 -1.28 -3.65
C LEU A 87 12.69 -1.89 -2.94
N ASN A 88 13.84 -1.96 -3.61
CA ASN A 88 15.06 -2.52 -3.03
C ASN A 88 15.89 -1.47 -2.28
N LEU A 89 16.79 -1.93 -1.39
CA LEU A 89 17.80 -1.05 -0.81
C LEU A 89 18.83 -0.67 -1.88
N PRO A 90 19.22 0.61 -2.00
CA PRO A 90 20.16 1.11 -3.01
C PRO A 90 21.63 0.79 -2.65
N PHE A 91 21.87 -0.35 -2.02
CA PHE A 91 23.19 -0.81 -1.60
C PHE A 91 23.43 -2.22 -2.11
N SER A 92 24.69 -2.56 -2.37
CA SER A 92 25.06 -3.93 -2.72
C SER A 92 24.88 -4.89 -1.53
N ASN A 93 24.69 -6.18 -1.81
CA ASN A 93 24.64 -7.21 -0.76
C ASN A 93 25.92 -7.22 0.09
N TYR A 94 27.08 -6.93 -0.51
CA TYR A 94 28.35 -6.84 0.20
C TYR A 94 28.36 -5.70 1.24
N GLN A 95 27.91 -4.50 0.86
CA GLN A 95 27.84 -3.36 1.78
C GLN A 95 26.89 -3.63 2.96
N LEU A 96 25.73 -4.23 2.69
CA LEU A 96 24.78 -4.61 3.74
C LEU A 96 25.34 -5.72 4.64
N ALA A 97 26.00 -6.72 4.06
CA ALA A 97 26.59 -7.83 4.81
C ALA A 97 27.73 -7.37 5.74
N ILE A 98 28.51 -6.34 5.39
CA ILE A 98 29.52 -5.78 6.31
C ILE A 98 28.86 -5.15 7.55
N LYS A 99 27.67 -4.57 7.39
CA LYS A 99 26.98 -3.81 8.44
C LYS A 99 25.89 -4.60 9.16
N TYR A 100 25.72 -5.89 8.86
CA TYR A 100 24.56 -6.66 9.34
C TYR A 100 24.45 -6.75 10.87
N HIS A 101 25.58 -6.67 11.59
CA HIS A 101 25.61 -6.63 13.06
C HIS A 101 25.42 -5.23 13.65
N ASP A 102 25.58 -4.18 12.85
CA ASP A 102 25.48 -2.79 13.27
C ASP A 102 24.10 -2.23 12.92
N HIS A 103 23.18 -2.35 13.88
CA HIS A 103 21.80 -1.89 13.74
C HIS A 103 21.71 -0.39 13.42
N ASN A 104 22.56 0.44 14.02
CA ASN A 104 22.53 1.89 13.80
C ASN A 104 23.00 2.24 12.38
N ALA A 105 24.01 1.53 11.86
CA ALA A 105 24.42 1.66 10.48
C ALA A 105 23.31 1.22 9.51
N LEU A 106 22.70 0.05 9.73
CA LEU A 106 21.58 -0.41 8.90
C LEU A 106 20.39 0.56 8.93
N LEU A 107 20.02 1.08 10.11
CA LEU A 107 18.97 2.07 10.27
C LEU A 107 19.28 3.35 9.47
N SER A 108 20.54 3.82 9.53
CA SER A 108 20.99 5.01 8.81
C SER A 108 21.01 4.79 7.29
N MET A 109 21.41 3.61 6.84
CA MET A 109 21.40 3.22 5.43
C MET A 109 19.96 3.13 4.89
N SER A 110 19.03 2.59 5.68
CA SER A 110 17.65 2.33 5.25
C SER A 110 16.68 3.49 5.50
N GLN A 111 17.14 4.63 6.04
CA GLN A 111 16.29 5.71 6.52
C GLN A 111 15.23 6.18 5.51
N GLN A 112 15.63 6.43 4.26
CA GLN A 112 14.70 6.92 3.23
C GLN A 112 13.68 5.86 2.82
N ASN A 113 14.10 4.60 2.70
CA ASN A 113 13.19 3.49 2.40
C ASN A 113 12.18 3.26 3.52
N ILE A 114 12.55 3.49 4.79
CA ILE A 114 11.62 3.39 5.93
C ILE A 114 10.54 4.47 5.85
N ILE A 115 10.93 5.71 5.53
CA ILE A 115 10.00 6.84 5.37
C ILE A 115 9.04 6.56 4.18
N GLU A 116 9.58 6.17 3.03
CA GLU A 116 8.81 5.81 1.84
C GLU A 116 7.83 4.65 2.11
N HIS A 117 8.28 3.60 2.79
CA HIS A 117 7.46 2.46 3.17
C HIS A 117 6.28 2.85 4.05
N ALA A 118 6.54 3.70 5.06
CA ALA A 118 5.50 4.23 5.92
C ALA A 118 4.51 5.13 5.16
N ASN A 119 4.98 5.92 4.19
CA ASN A 119 4.14 6.75 3.34
C ASN A 119 3.23 5.92 2.42
N ARG A 120 3.79 4.93 1.72
CA ARG A 120 3.03 4.01 0.85
C ARG A 120 1.87 3.33 1.56
N ARG A 121 2.03 3.02 2.84
CA ARG A 121 0.97 2.42 3.65
C ARG A 121 -0.27 3.29 3.75
N VAL A 122 -0.08 4.60 3.87
CA VAL A 122 -1.17 5.58 3.93
C VAL A 122 -1.84 5.68 2.56
N ASP A 123 -1.06 5.81 1.50
CA ASP A 123 -1.55 5.85 0.11
C ASP A 123 -2.40 4.62 -0.22
N LEU A 124 -1.84 3.42 0.02
CA LEU A 124 -2.50 2.15 -0.25
C LEU A 124 -3.77 1.99 0.58
N PHE A 125 -3.79 2.44 1.84
CA PHE A 125 -5.01 2.43 2.63
C PHE A 125 -6.07 3.35 2.03
N PHE A 126 -5.72 4.57 1.62
CA PHE A 126 -6.68 5.50 0.99
C PHE A 126 -7.28 4.94 -0.30
N TYR A 127 -6.46 4.36 -1.18
CA TYR A 127 -6.97 3.73 -2.40
C TYR A 127 -7.82 2.49 -2.11
N THR A 128 -7.56 1.78 -1.02
CA THR A 128 -8.44 0.70 -0.55
C THR A 128 -9.81 1.24 -0.11
N LEU A 129 -9.84 2.38 0.60
CA LEU A 129 -11.10 3.06 0.94
C LEU A 129 -11.87 3.47 -0.33
N ILE A 130 -11.18 4.06 -1.32
CA ILE A 130 -11.80 4.42 -2.61
C ILE A 130 -12.39 3.19 -3.30
N ALA A 131 -11.64 2.09 -3.37
CA ALA A 131 -12.09 0.86 -4.02
C ALA A 131 -13.41 0.32 -3.45
N TYR A 132 -13.53 0.35 -2.12
CA TYR A 132 -14.72 -0.16 -1.42
C TYR A 132 -15.85 0.86 -1.30
N TYR A 133 -15.64 2.15 -1.55
CA TYR A 133 -16.63 3.20 -1.28
C TYR A 133 -18.00 2.92 -1.93
N LYS A 134 -19.04 2.88 -1.09
CA LYS A 134 -20.45 2.64 -1.50
C LYS A 134 -20.67 1.35 -2.33
N THR A 135 -19.81 0.35 -2.15
CA THR A 135 -19.98 -0.96 -2.81
C THR A 135 -20.98 -1.86 -2.09
N GLU A 136 -21.25 -1.60 -0.80
CA GLU A 136 -21.99 -2.49 0.11
C GLU A 136 -21.34 -3.87 0.31
N ILE A 137 -20.11 -4.06 -0.19
CA ILE A 137 -19.32 -5.28 -0.05
C ILE A 137 -18.44 -5.15 1.19
N LEU A 138 -18.68 -5.97 2.22
CA LEU A 138 -18.00 -5.85 3.51
C LEU A 138 -16.77 -6.76 3.58
N PRO A 139 -15.55 -6.20 3.65
CA PRO A 139 -14.34 -7.01 3.68
C PRO A 139 -13.98 -7.50 5.09
N THR A 140 -13.22 -8.58 5.10
CA THR A 140 -12.46 -9.07 6.25
C THR A 140 -11.03 -9.40 5.84
N ASN A 141 -10.15 -9.60 6.81
CA ASN A 141 -8.76 -9.96 6.52
C ASN A 141 -8.70 -11.27 5.74
N GLY A 142 -7.81 -11.36 4.76
CA GLY A 142 -7.51 -12.57 4.00
C GLY A 142 -6.14 -13.16 4.36
N HIS A 143 -5.89 -14.39 3.92
CA HIS A 143 -4.56 -14.96 3.93
C HIS A 143 -3.76 -14.41 2.73
N THR A 144 -2.69 -13.69 3.01
CA THR A 144 -1.77 -13.21 1.98
C THR A 144 -1.12 -14.38 1.25
N THR A 145 -1.40 -14.52 -0.03
CA THR A 145 -0.80 -15.54 -0.92
C THR A 145 0.20 -14.98 -1.90
N LEU A 146 0.21 -13.66 -2.11
CA LEU A 146 1.10 -12.96 -3.03
C LEU A 146 2.05 -12.06 -2.24
N GLN A 147 3.31 -12.00 -2.64
CA GLN A 147 4.28 -11.06 -2.06
C GLN A 147 5.32 -10.70 -3.11
N HIS A 148 5.42 -9.42 -3.40
CA HIS A 148 6.33 -8.92 -4.43
C HIS A 148 7.67 -8.56 -3.80
N GLY A 149 8.68 -9.41 -3.96
CA GLY A 149 10.02 -9.19 -3.43
C GLY A 149 10.48 -10.24 -2.41
N ARG A 150 11.78 -10.22 -2.13
CA ARG A 150 12.44 -11.03 -1.11
C ARG A 150 13.54 -10.23 -0.42
N GLY A 151 13.81 -10.57 0.83
CA GLY A 151 14.98 -10.09 1.55
C GLY A 151 16.29 -10.66 1.02
N ARG A 152 17.41 -10.08 1.45
CA ARG A 152 18.77 -10.55 1.12
C ARG A 152 19.39 -11.26 2.31
N THR A 153 20.26 -12.23 2.01
CA THR A 153 20.97 -13.03 3.00
C THR A 153 22.49 -12.93 2.85
N THR A 154 23.20 -13.18 3.96
CA THR A 154 24.64 -13.39 3.96
C THR A 154 25.00 -14.73 3.29
N ARG A 155 26.29 -14.98 3.05
CA ARG A 155 26.78 -16.30 2.59
C ARG A 155 26.43 -17.44 3.55
N SER A 156 26.27 -17.16 4.84
CA SER A 156 25.82 -18.11 5.87
C SER A 156 24.29 -18.24 5.95
N ASN A 157 23.57 -17.75 4.94
CA ASN A 157 22.11 -17.75 4.86
C ASN A 157 21.42 -17.01 6.04
N THR A 158 22.10 -16.01 6.61
CA THR A 158 21.54 -15.16 7.66
C THR A 158 20.80 -13.98 7.03
N SER A 159 19.56 -13.71 7.46
CA SER A 159 18.76 -12.59 6.95
C SER A 159 19.45 -11.25 7.25
N ILE A 160 19.70 -10.45 6.20
CA ILE A 160 20.23 -9.08 6.30
C ILE A 160 19.10 -8.07 6.16
N SER A 161 18.16 -8.36 5.25
CA SER A 161 16.97 -7.59 4.96
C SER A 161 15.79 -8.52 4.71
N GLU A 162 14.58 -7.98 4.78
CA GLU A 162 13.31 -8.65 4.58
C GLU A 162 12.43 -7.85 3.62
N ALA A 163 11.42 -8.50 3.05
CA ALA A 163 10.45 -7.87 2.17
C ALA A 163 9.22 -7.46 2.98
N CYS A 164 9.24 -6.25 3.52
CA CYS A 164 8.18 -5.71 4.38
C CYS A 164 6.97 -5.28 3.54
N HIS A 165 5.76 -5.70 3.92
CA HIS A 165 4.54 -5.37 3.17
C HIS A 165 4.18 -3.89 3.27
N SER A 166 4.00 -3.23 2.13
CA SER A 166 3.62 -1.81 2.12
C SER A 166 2.17 -1.58 2.59
N SER A 167 1.28 -2.58 2.50
CA SER A 167 -0.09 -2.50 3.03
C SER A 167 -0.25 -3.21 4.37
N LEU A 168 -1.05 -2.65 5.28
CA LEU A 168 -1.52 -3.34 6.50
C LEU A 168 -2.61 -4.40 6.21
N THR A 169 -3.25 -4.29 5.05
CA THR A 169 -4.33 -5.16 4.58
C THR A 169 -3.99 -5.74 3.19
N PRO A 170 -2.86 -6.47 3.06
CA PRO A 170 -2.36 -6.95 1.77
C PRO A 170 -3.29 -7.97 1.09
N SER A 171 -4.17 -8.61 1.85
CA SER A 171 -5.19 -9.52 1.33
C SER A 171 -6.51 -9.29 2.05
N LEU A 172 -7.58 -9.12 1.29
CA LEU A 172 -8.95 -9.03 1.79
C LEU A 172 -9.77 -10.19 1.26
N VAL A 173 -10.79 -10.56 2.02
CA VAL A 173 -11.84 -11.50 1.61
C VAL A 173 -13.19 -10.81 1.76
N ASP A 174 -14.04 -10.94 0.75
CA ASP A 174 -15.40 -10.43 0.77
C ASP A 174 -16.36 -11.32 -0.03
N THR A 175 -17.60 -10.87 -0.23
CA THR A 175 -18.65 -11.67 -0.88
C THR A 175 -18.38 -11.99 -2.34
N THR A 176 -17.42 -11.34 -3.01
CA THR A 176 -17.07 -11.71 -4.39
C THR A 176 -16.42 -13.08 -4.49
N ILE A 177 -15.95 -13.66 -3.38
CA ILE A 177 -15.47 -15.05 -3.32
C ILE A 177 -16.49 -16.08 -3.80
N TYR A 178 -17.78 -15.72 -3.81
CA TYR A 178 -18.86 -16.58 -4.29
C TYR A 178 -19.23 -16.37 -5.76
N GLN A 179 -18.72 -15.34 -6.43
CA GLN A 179 -19.24 -14.86 -7.72
C GLN A 179 -18.79 -15.72 -8.93
N ASN A 180 -17.68 -16.46 -8.82
CA ASN A 180 -17.05 -17.10 -9.99
C ASN A 180 -17.15 -18.64 -10.05
N LYS A 181 -18.29 -19.18 -9.63
CA LYS A 181 -18.55 -20.64 -9.72
C LYS A 181 -18.63 -21.15 -11.16
N GLN A 182 -18.99 -20.30 -12.13
CA GLN A 182 -19.25 -20.70 -13.51
C GLN A 182 -18.00 -20.60 -14.41
N THR A 183 -17.13 -19.62 -14.18
CA THR A 183 -15.87 -19.44 -14.93
C THR A 183 -14.74 -20.29 -14.36
N GLY A 184 -14.84 -20.71 -13.10
CA GLY A 184 -13.80 -21.44 -12.38
C GLY A 184 -12.66 -20.55 -11.87
N GLU A 185 -12.70 -19.24 -12.16
CA GLU A 185 -11.74 -18.27 -11.63
C GLU A 185 -11.97 -18.07 -10.13
N LYS A 186 -10.91 -18.08 -9.33
CA LYS A 186 -11.00 -17.95 -7.88
C LYS A 186 -10.59 -16.55 -7.46
N HIS A 187 -11.54 -15.80 -6.91
CA HIS A 187 -11.34 -14.43 -6.45
C HIS A 187 -11.52 -14.41 -4.93
N LYS A 188 -10.70 -13.68 -4.18
CA LYS A 188 -10.89 -13.54 -2.72
C LYS A 188 -11.78 -12.35 -2.36
N SER A 189 -11.61 -11.28 -3.10
CA SER A 189 -12.26 -9.98 -2.88
C SER A 189 -12.45 -9.25 -4.20
N LEU A 190 -13.22 -8.16 -4.18
CA LEU A 190 -13.42 -7.27 -5.34
C LEU A 190 -12.12 -6.72 -5.94
N LEU A 191 -11.02 -6.76 -5.17
CA LEU A 191 -9.70 -6.35 -5.63
C LEU A 191 -8.94 -7.45 -6.38
N SER A 192 -9.45 -8.67 -6.44
CA SER A 192 -8.78 -9.78 -7.12
C SER A 192 -8.61 -9.48 -8.60
N ASP A 193 -7.47 -9.87 -9.18
CA ASP A 193 -7.11 -9.65 -10.59
C ASP A 193 -7.09 -8.18 -11.06
N THR A 194 -7.10 -7.22 -10.12
CA THR A 194 -6.83 -5.81 -10.41
C THR A 194 -5.33 -5.53 -10.40
N HIS A 195 -4.92 -4.42 -11.02
CA HIS A 195 -3.56 -3.90 -10.86
C HIS A 195 -3.29 -3.50 -9.40
N PHE A 196 -4.32 -3.05 -8.68
CA PHE A 196 -4.21 -2.60 -7.30
C PHE A 196 -3.92 -3.76 -6.32
N MET A 197 -4.34 -4.99 -6.64
CA MET A 197 -3.93 -6.18 -5.88
C MET A 197 -2.39 -6.32 -5.81
N ASP A 198 -1.68 -6.01 -6.89
CA ASP A 198 -0.21 -6.03 -6.88
C ASP A 198 0.32 -4.92 -5.98
N SER A 199 -0.25 -3.71 -6.06
CA SER A 199 0.13 -2.59 -5.20
C SER A 199 -0.05 -2.91 -3.72
N LEU A 200 -1.13 -3.59 -3.33
CA LEU A 200 -1.35 -4.03 -1.94
C LEU A 200 -0.35 -5.09 -1.48
N ASN A 201 0.15 -5.92 -2.41
CA ASN A 201 1.13 -6.96 -2.12
C ASN A 201 2.57 -6.54 -2.44
N SER A 202 2.77 -5.26 -2.75
CA SER A 202 4.09 -4.65 -2.90
C SER A 202 4.89 -4.71 -1.60
N THR A 203 6.21 -4.79 -1.72
CA THR A 203 7.09 -4.75 -0.55
C THR A 203 8.22 -3.74 -0.70
N VAL A 204 8.80 -3.36 0.44
CA VAL A 204 10.06 -2.63 0.51
C VAL A 204 11.09 -3.51 1.21
N GLU A 205 12.26 -3.65 0.60
CA GLU A 205 13.41 -4.30 1.22
C GLU A 205 13.90 -3.44 2.38
N LEU A 206 13.80 -3.96 3.61
CA LEU A 206 14.17 -3.26 4.83
C LEU A 206 14.85 -4.21 5.83
N PRO A 207 15.64 -3.71 6.78
CA PRO A 207 16.20 -4.55 7.83
C PRO A 207 15.12 -5.27 8.67
N PRO A 208 15.38 -6.47 9.21
CA PRO A 208 14.39 -7.28 9.93
C PRO A 208 13.68 -6.55 11.08
N PHE A 209 14.40 -5.67 11.78
CA PHE A 209 13.84 -4.88 12.88
C PHE A 209 12.74 -3.90 12.47
N VAL A 210 12.66 -3.56 11.17
CA VAL A 210 11.54 -2.76 10.65
C VAL A 210 10.31 -3.63 10.51
N ASN A 211 10.48 -4.88 10.08
CA ASN A 211 9.39 -5.86 10.03
C ASN A 211 8.86 -6.18 11.44
N ASP A 212 9.73 -6.24 12.44
CA ASP A 212 9.32 -6.40 13.85
C ASP A 212 8.39 -5.24 14.32
N LEU A 213 8.66 -4.01 13.89
CA LEU A 213 7.79 -2.87 14.15
C LEU A 213 6.49 -2.93 13.32
N ASP A 214 6.58 -3.35 12.07
CA ASP A 214 5.39 -3.56 11.23
C ASP A 214 4.43 -4.57 11.85
N ASP A 215 4.92 -5.67 12.43
CA ASP A 215 4.09 -6.65 13.14
C ASP A 215 3.33 -6.00 14.31
N LEU A 216 3.95 -5.10 15.07
CA LEU A 216 3.26 -4.34 16.13
C LEU A 216 2.19 -3.40 15.56
N LEU A 217 2.50 -2.71 14.47
CA LEU A 217 1.56 -1.81 13.81
C LEU A 217 0.38 -2.57 13.22
N GLU A 218 0.62 -3.71 12.57
CA GLU A 218 -0.42 -4.60 12.06
C GLU A 218 -1.36 -5.05 13.17
N ASN A 219 -0.82 -5.49 14.30
CA ASN A 219 -1.62 -5.92 15.45
C ASN A 219 -2.48 -4.77 16.02
N ALA A 220 -1.94 -3.55 16.06
CA ALA A 220 -2.66 -2.39 16.60
C ALA A 220 -3.70 -1.80 15.63
N LEU A 221 -3.45 -1.86 14.32
CA LEU A 221 -4.20 -1.10 13.31
C LEU A 221 -5.11 -1.94 12.43
N ARG A 222 -4.83 -3.23 12.21
CA ARG A 222 -5.52 -4.03 11.17
C ARG A 222 -7.02 -4.09 11.36
N GLU A 223 -7.49 -4.49 12.54
CA GLU A 223 -8.93 -4.58 12.82
C GLU A 223 -9.62 -3.21 12.76
N LYS A 224 -8.96 -2.17 13.28
CA LYS A 224 -9.49 -0.80 13.20
C LYS A 224 -9.60 -0.32 11.75
N SER A 225 -8.62 -0.65 10.91
CA SER A 225 -8.60 -0.36 9.48
C SER A 225 -9.76 -1.07 8.75
N LEU A 226 -10.05 -2.32 9.11
CA LEU A 226 -11.19 -3.07 8.56
C LEU A 226 -12.54 -2.46 8.97
N THR A 227 -12.67 -1.96 10.20
CA THR A 227 -13.88 -1.25 10.65
C THR A 227 -14.12 0.00 9.79
N ILE A 228 -13.10 0.85 9.63
CA ILE A 228 -13.18 2.04 8.77
C ILE A 228 -13.58 1.65 7.33
N LEU A 229 -12.96 0.60 6.79
CA LEU A 229 -13.23 0.14 5.43
C LEU A 229 -14.69 -0.34 5.25
N ARG A 230 -15.28 -0.98 6.26
CA ARG A 230 -16.69 -1.38 6.26
C ARG A 230 -17.63 -0.17 6.31
N GLU A 231 -17.33 0.84 7.13
CA GLU A 231 -18.13 2.08 7.17
C GLU A 231 -18.08 2.85 5.84
N VAL A 232 -16.92 2.88 5.19
CA VAL A 232 -16.75 3.43 3.83
C VAL A 232 -17.51 2.61 2.80
N SER A 233 -17.49 1.28 2.93
CA SER A 233 -18.23 0.40 2.02
C SER A 233 -19.75 0.58 2.09
N LEU A 234 -20.28 0.80 3.29
CA LEU A 234 -21.68 1.14 3.52
C LEU A 234 -22.02 2.60 3.13
N GLY A 235 -21.02 3.42 2.81
CA GLY A 235 -21.19 4.84 2.51
C GLY A 235 -21.58 5.69 3.73
N THR A 236 -21.46 5.16 4.94
CA THR A 236 -21.68 5.91 6.20
C THR A 236 -20.68 7.04 6.36
N ILE A 237 -19.44 6.80 5.91
CA ILE A 237 -18.40 7.82 5.79
C ILE A 237 -17.80 7.77 4.38
N ASN A 238 -17.22 8.88 3.90
CA ASN A 238 -16.51 8.92 2.64
C ASN A 238 -15.02 8.52 2.82
N PRO A 239 -14.26 8.24 1.75
CA PRO A 239 -12.86 7.84 1.84
C PRO A 239 -11.95 8.85 2.55
N ILE A 240 -12.24 10.14 2.46
CA ILE A 240 -11.43 11.21 3.09
C ILE A 240 -11.66 11.21 4.61
N THR A 241 -12.91 11.06 5.04
CA THR A 241 -13.27 10.87 6.45
C THR A 241 -12.64 9.58 6.98
N GLY A 242 -12.69 8.49 6.21
CA GLY A 242 -12.05 7.22 6.59
C GLY A 242 -10.53 7.35 6.74
N LEU A 243 -9.86 8.04 5.83
CA LEU A 243 -8.43 8.31 5.93
C LEU A 243 -8.09 9.18 7.15
N THR A 244 -8.93 10.19 7.44
CA THR A 244 -8.78 11.01 8.63
C THR A 244 -8.82 10.17 9.91
N GLN A 245 -9.82 9.29 10.05
CA GLN A 245 -9.92 8.38 11.19
C GLN A 245 -8.69 7.46 11.29
N PHE A 246 -8.22 6.92 10.17
CA PHE A 246 -7.02 6.07 10.15
C PHE A 246 -5.77 6.82 10.61
N LEU A 247 -5.56 8.06 10.12
CA LEU A 247 -4.41 8.88 10.51
C LEU A 247 -4.45 9.28 11.98
N GLN A 248 -5.64 9.55 12.54
CA GLN A 248 -5.81 9.78 13.99
C GLN A 248 -5.38 8.56 14.80
N ILE A 249 -5.85 7.37 14.43
CA ILE A 249 -5.49 6.11 15.10
C ILE A 249 -3.99 5.83 14.97
N MET A 250 -3.44 5.97 13.76
CA MET A 250 -2.01 5.83 13.48
C MET A 250 -1.17 6.78 14.33
N SER A 251 -1.59 8.05 14.45
CA SER A 251 -0.92 9.05 15.28
C SER A 251 -0.89 8.65 16.75
N THR A 252 -2.00 8.16 17.30
CA THR A 252 -2.07 7.67 18.68
C THR A 252 -1.17 6.46 18.88
N VAL A 253 -1.31 5.43 18.03
CA VAL A 253 -0.50 4.19 18.13
C VAL A 253 1.00 4.50 18.06
N LEU A 254 1.44 5.33 17.12
CA LEU A 254 2.86 5.68 16.99
C LEU A 254 3.37 6.53 18.16
N LYS A 255 2.53 7.37 18.76
CA LYS A 255 2.86 8.11 19.97
C LYS A 255 3.07 7.15 21.14
N ASP A 256 2.12 6.25 21.37
CA ASP A 256 2.16 5.29 22.48
C ASP A 256 3.39 4.35 22.35
N LEU A 257 3.65 3.83 21.14
CA LEU A 257 4.83 3.01 20.86
C LEU A 257 6.14 3.77 21.14
N LYS A 258 6.19 5.06 20.80
CA LYS A 258 7.38 5.89 21.04
C LYS A 258 7.59 6.10 22.54
N GLU A 259 6.55 6.44 23.28
CA GLU A 259 6.60 6.61 24.74
C GLU A 259 7.05 5.32 25.43
N ASP A 260 6.52 4.17 25.02
CA ASP A 260 6.93 2.85 25.51
C ASP A 260 8.40 2.55 25.23
N ALA A 261 8.87 2.85 24.01
CA ALA A 261 10.26 2.64 23.62
C ALA A 261 11.21 3.55 24.42
N GLU A 262 10.84 4.81 24.64
CA GLU A 262 11.60 5.77 25.45
C GLU A 262 11.64 5.35 26.93
N ASN A 263 10.53 4.86 27.48
CA ASN A 263 10.47 4.37 28.85
C ASN A 263 11.34 3.12 29.08
N LYS A 264 11.36 2.19 28.11
CA LYS A 264 12.23 1.00 28.14
C LYS A 264 13.71 1.33 27.93
N SER A 265 14.01 2.48 27.34
CA SER A 265 15.39 2.95 27.10
C SER A 265 16.02 3.61 28.33
N LYS A 266 15.26 3.83 29.41
CA LYS A 266 15.76 4.47 30.64
C LYS A 266 16.67 3.49 31.42
N PRO A 267 17.87 3.92 31.83
CA PRO A 267 18.80 3.08 32.59
C PRO A 267 18.21 2.81 33.99
N GLY A 268 17.75 1.58 34.24
CA GLY A 268 17.15 1.16 35.51
C GLY A 268 16.16 0.00 35.41
N LEU A 269 15.60 -0.25 34.22
CA LEU A 269 14.69 -1.38 33.95
C LEU A 269 15.42 -2.46 33.15
N SER A 270 16.25 -3.23 33.84
CA SER A 270 17.00 -4.36 33.29
C SER A 270 16.05 -5.36 32.63
N GLN A 271 16.15 -5.52 31.31
CA GLN A 271 15.45 -6.60 30.61
C GLN A 271 16.06 -7.95 31.02
N HIS A 272 15.20 -8.92 31.35
CA HIS A 272 15.62 -10.27 31.67
C HIS A 272 16.40 -10.88 30.47
N PRO A 273 17.58 -11.52 30.69
CA PRO A 273 18.45 -12.02 29.62
C PRO A 273 17.85 -13.10 28.69
N LEU A 274 16.65 -13.58 29.00
CA LEU A 274 15.96 -14.67 28.29
C LEU A 274 15.07 -14.18 27.14
N ILE A 275 14.76 -12.88 27.05
CA ILE A 275 13.97 -12.32 25.94
C ILE A 275 14.95 -11.76 24.91
N LYS A 276 15.29 -12.58 23.91
CA LYS A 276 16.19 -12.22 22.79
C LYS A 276 15.60 -11.19 21.80
N GLN A 277 14.46 -10.58 22.09
CA GLN A 277 13.91 -9.53 21.23
C GLN A 277 14.64 -8.23 21.52
N ARG A 278 15.47 -7.79 20.58
CA ARG A 278 16.15 -6.51 20.66
C ARG A 278 15.09 -5.40 20.64
N PRO A 279 15.17 -4.38 21.51
CA PRO A 279 14.13 -3.38 21.63
C PRO A 279 14.03 -2.51 20.36
N ILE A 280 12.81 -2.26 19.92
CA ILE A 280 12.50 -1.27 18.89
C ILE A 280 12.95 0.11 19.38
N THR A 281 13.72 0.81 18.55
CA THR A 281 14.30 2.10 18.94
C THR A 281 13.31 3.25 18.72
N PRO A 282 13.30 4.28 19.59
CA PRO A 282 12.50 5.49 19.36
C PRO A 282 12.81 6.17 18.03
N LYS A 283 14.07 6.09 17.57
CA LYS A 283 14.49 6.63 16.27
C LYS A 283 13.79 5.94 15.10
N LEU A 284 13.63 4.61 15.13
CA LEU A 284 12.89 3.88 14.10
C LEU A 284 11.42 4.31 14.06
N ILE A 285 10.79 4.45 15.23
CA ILE A 285 9.39 4.88 15.34
C ILE A 285 9.22 6.30 14.79
N GLU A 286 10.17 7.20 15.05
CA GLU A 286 10.15 8.56 14.51
C GLU A 286 10.25 8.58 12.97
N LEU A 287 11.02 7.67 12.36
CA LEU A 287 11.07 7.56 10.90
C LEU A 287 9.73 7.11 10.32
N VAL A 288 9.09 6.10 10.93
CA VAL A 288 7.76 5.65 10.51
C VAL A 288 6.73 6.76 10.71
N ARG A 289 6.77 7.46 11.84
CA ARG A 289 5.92 8.63 12.12
C ARG A 289 6.12 9.73 11.09
N THR A 290 7.36 10.01 10.71
CA THR A 290 7.69 10.99 9.66
C THR A 290 7.03 10.60 8.34
N GLY A 291 7.23 9.36 7.86
CA GLY A 291 6.63 8.90 6.61
C GLY A 291 5.10 8.84 6.63
N SER A 292 4.52 8.41 7.75
CA SER A 292 3.08 8.23 7.88
C SER A 292 2.30 9.53 8.11
N LEU A 293 2.88 10.54 8.79
CA LEU A 293 2.10 11.68 9.33
C LEU A 293 2.61 13.07 8.93
N SER A 294 3.89 13.23 8.56
CA SER A 294 4.49 14.57 8.44
C SER A 294 3.83 15.46 7.39
N THR A 295 3.42 14.88 6.27
CA THR A 295 2.75 15.59 5.16
C THR A 295 1.27 15.23 5.04
N THR A 296 0.84 14.13 5.64
CA THR A 296 -0.47 13.51 5.43
C THR A 296 -1.51 13.95 6.47
N TYR A 297 -1.07 14.37 7.67
CA TYR A 297 -1.92 14.62 8.82
C TYR A 297 -1.66 16.00 9.41
N LEU A 298 -2.73 16.70 9.79
CA LEU A 298 -2.67 18.02 10.44
C LEU A 298 -3.00 17.85 11.93
N PRO A 299 -2.02 17.90 12.84
CA PRO A 299 -2.25 17.65 14.27
C PRO A 299 -3.21 18.65 14.92
N GLN A 300 -3.25 19.90 14.44
CA GLN A 300 -4.05 20.98 15.02
C GLN A 300 -5.54 20.75 14.81
N THR A 301 -5.92 20.29 13.62
CA THR A 301 -7.31 20.01 13.25
C THR A 301 -7.66 18.53 13.39
N GLN A 302 -6.67 17.67 13.63
CA GLN A 302 -6.79 16.22 13.63
C GLN A 302 -7.39 15.66 12.33
N THR A 303 -7.05 16.24 11.20
CA THR A 303 -7.60 15.87 9.89
C THR A 303 -6.51 15.43 8.93
N ALA A 304 -6.88 14.67 7.89
CA ALA A 304 -6.00 14.51 6.74
C ALA A 304 -5.68 15.90 6.13
N ASN A 305 -4.45 16.06 5.64
CA ASN A 305 -4.01 17.28 4.98
C ASN A 305 -4.67 17.39 3.60
N ASP A 306 -5.41 18.46 3.35
CA ASP A 306 -6.12 18.67 2.10
C ASP A 306 -5.19 18.67 0.87
N ALA A 307 -3.99 19.26 0.97
CA ALA A 307 -3.03 19.26 -0.13
C ALA A 307 -2.57 17.83 -0.50
N TYR A 308 -2.45 16.97 0.51
CA TYR A 308 -2.14 15.56 0.32
C TYR A 308 -3.33 14.78 -0.28
N ILE A 309 -4.57 15.06 0.16
CA ILE A 309 -5.77 14.50 -0.47
C ILE A 309 -5.84 14.87 -1.95
N GLN A 310 -5.65 16.14 -2.29
CA GLN A 310 -5.65 16.60 -3.68
C GLN A 310 -4.57 15.91 -4.53
N LEU A 311 -3.41 15.61 -3.94
CA LEU A 311 -2.35 14.85 -4.58
C LEU A 311 -2.79 13.41 -4.87
N LEU A 312 -3.35 12.70 -3.89
CA LEU A 312 -3.84 11.32 -4.07
C LEU A 312 -5.04 11.23 -5.04
N LEU A 313 -5.87 12.27 -5.06
CA LEU A 313 -6.96 12.40 -6.03
C LEU A 313 -6.46 12.81 -7.43
N ARG A 314 -5.15 13.06 -7.60
CA ARG A 314 -4.51 13.44 -8.86
C ARG A 314 -5.16 14.68 -9.49
N MET A 315 -5.50 15.67 -8.66
CA MET A 315 -6.20 16.86 -9.10
C MET A 315 -5.30 17.79 -9.92
N THR A 316 -5.83 18.24 -11.05
CA THR A 316 -5.23 19.25 -11.93
C THR A 316 -5.32 20.65 -11.32
N PRO A 317 -4.47 21.61 -11.76
CA PRO A 317 -4.58 23.00 -11.36
C PRO A 317 -5.96 23.61 -11.61
N GLU A 318 -6.61 23.25 -12.72
CA GLU A 318 -7.94 23.72 -13.10
C GLU A 318 -9.02 23.19 -12.15
N GLU A 319 -8.97 21.90 -11.81
CA GLU A 319 -9.88 21.29 -10.83
C GLU A 319 -9.71 21.94 -9.45
N LYS A 320 -8.47 22.19 -9.01
CA LYS A 320 -8.19 22.92 -7.76
C LYS A 320 -8.74 24.34 -7.79
N ALA A 321 -8.59 25.05 -8.90
CA ALA A 321 -9.13 26.40 -9.07
C ALA A 321 -10.67 26.44 -9.09
N SER A 322 -11.32 25.31 -9.39
CA SER A 322 -12.78 25.19 -9.38
C SER A 322 -13.38 24.99 -7.98
N CYS A 323 -12.57 24.62 -6.98
CA CYS A 323 -12.96 24.44 -5.58
C CYS A 323 -13.10 25.79 -4.85
N LYS A 324 -14.05 26.62 -5.26
CA LYS A 324 -14.25 27.98 -4.71
C LYS A 324 -14.92 27.99 -3.34
N ASP A 325 -15.65 26.91 -3.02
CA ASP A 325 -16.42 26.72 -1.80
C ASP A 325 -16.44 25.23 -1.43
N GLU A 326 -16.91 24.90 -0.23
CA GLU A 326 -16.91 23.51 0.25
C GLU A 326 -17.79 22.58 -0.59
N CYS A 327 -18.92 23.06 -1.13
CA CYS A 327 -19.83 22.24 -1.94
C CYS A 327 -19.23 21.94 -3.31
N SER A 328 -18.61 22.93 -3.96
CA SER A 328 -17.89 22.71 -5.22
C SER A 328 -16.69 21.78 -5.03
N LYS A 329 -15.93 21.93 -3.93
CA LYS A 329 -14.82 21.04 -3.58
C LYS A 329 -15.29 19.59 -3.38
N GLU A 330 -16.34 19.38 -2.60
CA GLU A 330 -16.89 18.05 -2.34
C GLU A 330 -17.33 17.36 -3.64
N LYS A 331 -17.98 18.10 -4.55
CA LYS A 331 -18.39 17.57 -5.85
C LYS A 331 -17.20 17.14 -6.71
N VAL A 332 -16.14 17.95 -6.75
CA VAL A 332 -14.91 17.62 -7.48
C VAL A 332 -14.24 16.37 -6.86
N TYR A 333 -14.14 16.32 -5.53
CA TYR A 333 -13.55 15.19 -4.83
C TYR A 333 -14.32 13.89 -5.09
N LEU A 334 -15.65 13.94 -5.04
CA LEU A 334 -16.50 12.79 -5.33
C LEU A 334 -16.30 12.29 -6.76
N ASN A 335 -16.21 13.20 -7.74
CA ASN A 335 -15.93 12.82 -9.13
C ASN A 335 -14.57 12.12 -9.26
N LYS A 336 -13.51 12.63 -8.62
CA LYS A 336 -12.18 12.00 -8.63
C LYS A 336 -12.17 10.65 -7.93
N ILE A 337 -12.90 10.51 -6.82
CA ILE A 337 -13.07 9.23 -6.11
C ILE A 337 -13.72 8.21 -7.04
N THR A 338 -14.80 8.56 -7.75
CA THR A 338 -15.46 7.64 -8.69
C THR A 338 -14.56 7.28 -9.87
N GLU A 339 -13.82 8.24 -10.42
CA GLU A 339 -12.84 7.99 -11.49
C GLU A 339 -11.76 6.99 -11.05
N LEU A 340 -11.15 7.23 -9.89
CA LEU A 340 -10.12 6.35 -9.33
C LEU A 340 -10.67 4.99 -8.93
N GLN A 341 -11.89 4.91 -8.41
CA GLN A 341 -12.54 3.63 -8.12
C GLN A 341 -12.68 2.80 -9.39
N ASN A 342 -13.14 3.38 -10.49
CA ASN A 342 -13.24 2.68 -11.77
C ASN A 342 -11.88 2.22 -12.29
N GLU A 343 -10.83 3.04 -12.13
CA GLU A 343 -9.46 2.65 -12.48
C GLU A 343 -9.00 1.44 -11.65
N ILE A 344 -9.11 1.53 -10.31
CA ILE A 344 -8.68 0.50 -9.36
C ILE A 344 -9.39 -0.83 -9.65
N LEU A 345 -10.69 -0.80 -9.90
CA LEU A 345 -11.51 -2.00 -10.11
C LEU A 345 -11.41 -2.56 -11.54
N HIS A 346 -10.68 -1.92 -12.44
CA HIS A 346 -10.46 -2.44 -13.77
C HIS A 346 -9.60 -3.72 -13.70
N THR A 347 -10.16 -4.84 -14.13
CA THR A 347 -9.47 -6.14 -14.22
C THR A 347 -8.30 -6.04 -15.20
N LYS A 348 -7.20 -6.72 -14.91
CA LYS A 348 -6.10 -6.84 -15.88
C LYS A 348 -6.62 -7.55 -17.14
N SER A 349 -6.50 -6.91 -18.30
CA SER A 349 -6.67 -7.60 -19.57
C SER A 349 -5.63 -8.72 -19.67
N ASN A 350 -6.04 -9.96 -19.93
CA ASN A 350 -5.18 -11.14 -20.14
C ASN A 350 -4.26 -10.96 -21.37
N GLY A 351 -3.27 -10.10 -21.25
CA GLY A 351 -2.36 -9.74 -22.31
C GLY A 351 -0.95 -9.63 -21.76
N PHE A 352 -0.41 -10.70 -21.18
CA PHE A 352 1.02 -10.99 -21.14
C PHE A 352 1.23 -12.43 -20.61
N SER A 353 1.08 -13.42 -21.49
CA SER A 353 1.83 -14.66 -21.36
C SER A 353 3.28 -14.32 -21.75
N ILE A 354 4.11 -13.99 -20.76
CA ILE A 354 5.56 -13.97 -20.98
C ILE A 354 6.00 -15.43 -20.97
N THR A 355 6.30 -15.92 -22.18
CA THR A 355 6.97 -17.19 -22.45
C THR A 355 8.45 -17.09 -22.12
#